data_AF-A0A259BIV0-F1
#
_entry.id   AF-A0A259BIV0-F1
#
_cell.length_a   1.000
_cell.length_b   1.000
_cell.length_c   1.000
_cell.angle_alpha   90.00
_cell.angle_beta   90.00
_cell.angle_gamma   90.00
#
_symmetry.space_group_name_H-M   'P 1'
#
loop_
_entity.id
_entity.type
_entity.pdbx_description
1 polymer ?
#
loop_
_entity_poly.entity_id
_entity_poly.type
_entity_poly.pdbx_seq_one_letter_code
_entity_poly.pdbx_strand_id
1 'polypeptide(L)'
;MHARLVAHHHAGARAEYFRQNQQIHAEIARLAGNPVLFATWTALAAKIYRARAQANYEAGRWDESLQEHEGFMTLLRSRDAERFAAAIADHTRRTRKAVLAALDLLAKQRA
;
A
#
# COMPACT_ATOMS: atom_id res chain seq x y z
N MET A 1 5.27 -2.70 -13.25
CA MET A 1 4.32 -2.89 -12.11
C MET A 1 3.47 -1.64 -11.89
N HIS A 2 4.06 -0.46 -11.70
CA HIS A 2 3.31 0.80 -11.53
C HIS A 2 2.28 1.09 -12.63
N ALA A 3 2.65 0.99 -13.92
CA ALA A 3 1.71 1.22 -15.01
C ALA A 3 0.46 0.30 -14.95
N ARG A 4 0.62 -0.95 -14.48
CA ARG A 4 -0.51 -1.87 -14.26
C ARG A 4 -1.38 -1.43 -13.08
N LEU A 5 -0.77 -0.89 -12.02
CA LEU A 5 -1.49 -0.34 -10.88
C LEU A 5 -2.41 0.81 -11.33
N VAL A 6 -1.85 1.75 -12.10
CA VAL A 6 -2.58 2.89 -12.70
C VAL A 6 -3.71 2.39 -13.60
N ALA A 7 -3.45 1.41 -14.47
CA ALA A 7 -4.47 0.85 -15.35
C ALA A 7 -5.62 0.17 -14.57
N HIS A 8 -5.31 -0.59 -13.51
CA HIS A 8 -6.34 -1.21 -12.67
C HIS A 8 -7.19 -0.16 -11.95
N HIS A 9 -6.57 0.94 -11.51
CA HIS A 9 -7.29 2.06 -10.89
C HIS A 9 -8.26 2.73 -11.88
N HIS A 10 -7.79 3.12 -13.06
CA HIS A 10 -8.64 3.73 -14.09
C HIS A 10 -9.79 2.82 -14.55
N ALA A 11 -9.58 1.50 -14.57
CA ALA A 11 -10.60 0.52 -14.91
C ALA A 11 -11.60 0.25 -13.76
N GLY A 12 -11.44 0.86 -12.59
CA GLY A 12 -12.25 0.58 -11.42
C GLY A 12 -12.01 -0.81 -10.80
N ALA A 13 -10.95 -1.50 -11.22
CA ALA A 13 -10.63 -2.88 -10.86
C ALA A 13 -9.97 -2.96 -9.47
N ARG A 14 -10.78 -2.77 -8.42
CA ARG A 14 -10.33 -2.65 -7.01
C ARG A 14 -9.54 -3.85 -6.51
N ALA A 15 -9.97 -5.07 -6.83
CA ALA A 15 -9.31 -6.29 -6.36
C ALA A 15 -7.93 -6.44 -7.02
N GLU A 16 -7.85 -6.18 -8.32
CA GLU A 16 -6.63 -6.20 -9.11
C GLU A 16 -5.66 -5.10 -8.67
N TYR A 17 -6.18 -3.88 -8.44
CA TYR A 17 -5.43 -2.76 -7.88
C TYR A 17 -4.79 -3.14 -6.55
N PHE A 18 -5.57 -3.69 -5.61
CA PHE A 18 -5.05 -4.07 -4.30
C PHE A 18 -3.97 -5.15 -4.41
N ARG A 19 -4.17 -6.19 -5.24
CA ARG A 19 -3.14 -7.20 -5.47
C ARG A 19 -1.87 -6.60 -6.06
N GLN A 20 -1.99 -5.73 -7.05
CA GLN A 20 -0.84 -5.08 -7.69
C GLN A 20 -0.12 -4.13 -6.73
N ASN A 21 -0.85 -3.44 -5.86
CA ASN A 21 -0.32 -2.56 -4.80
C ASN A 21 0.56 -3.37 -3.82
N GLN A 22 0.03 -4.49 -3.31
CA GLN A 22 0.75 -5.39 -2.41
C GLN A 22 2.03 -5.96 -3.07
N GLN A 23 1.96 -6.33 -4.34
CA GLN A 23 3.12 -6.81 -5.09
C GLN A 23 4.21 -5.74 -5.22
N ILE A 24 3.85 -4.47 -5.44
CA ILE A 24 4.82 -3.38 -5.50
C ILE A 24 5.55 -3.23 -4.16
N HIS A 25 4.85 -3.31 -3.03
CA HIS A 25 5.49 -3.24 -1.71
C HIS A 25 6.41 -4.43 -1.44
N ALA A 26 6.00 -5.65 -1.82
CA ALA A 26 6.85 -6.84 -1.74
C ALA A 26 8.14 -6.66 -2.54
N GLU A 27 8.00 -6.11 -3.75
CA GLU A 27 9.12 -5.89 -4.66
C GLU A 27 10.07 -4.81 -4.14
N ILE A 28 9.57 -3.73 -3.55
CA ILE A 28 10.40 -2.72 -2.89
C ILE A 28 11.20 -3.35 -1.74
N ALA A 29 10.54 -4.13 -0.87
CA ALA A 29 11.22 -4.80 0.24
C ALA A 29 12.28 -5.81 -0.24
N ARG A 30 12.00 -6.52 -1.35
CA ARG A 30 12.94 -7.45 -1.99
C ARG A 30 14.15 -6.72 -2.58
N LEU A 31 13.92 -5.63 -3.31
CA LEU A 31 14.95 -4.84 -3.97
C LEU A 31 15.84 -4.05 -3.00
N ALA A 32 15.38 -3.83 -1.77
CA ALA A 32 16.21 -3.25 -0.71
C ALA A 32 17.40 -4.14 -0.29
N GLY A 33 17.44 -5.41 -0.73
CA GLY A 33 18.58 -6.30 -0.48
C GLY A 33 18.77 -6.70 0.98
N ASN A 34 17.78 -6.43 1.84
CA ASN A 34 17.82 -6.74 3.27
C ASN A 34 16.89 -7.93 3.58
N PRO A 35 17.42 -9.14 3.81
CA PRO A 35 16.61 -10.34 4.01
C PRO A 35 15.76 -10.28 5.29
N VAL A 36 16.26 -9.61 6.34
CA VAL A 36 15.50 -9.40 7.58
C VAL A 36 14.29 -8.51 7.32
N LEU A 37 14.50 -7.39 6.63
CA LEU A 37 13.40 -6.48 6.24
C LEU A 37 12.34 -7.21 5.41
N PHE A 38 12.77 -7.99 4.41
CA PHE A 38 11.84 -8.72 3.54
C PHE A 38 11.03 -9.76 4.33
N ALA A 39 11.66 -10.51 5.22
CA ALA A 39 10.98 -11.49 6.08
C ALA A 39 10.00 -10.80 7.04
N THR A 40 10.42 -9.71 7.71
CA THR A 40 9.56 -8.93 8.61
C THR A 40 8.36 -8.35 7.87
N TRP A 41 8.57 -7.73 6.71
CA TRP A 41 7.49 -7.17 5.91
C TRP A 41 6.50 -8.26 5.50
N THR A 42 6.97 -9.40 5.01
CA THR A 42 6.13 -10.52 4.57
C THR A 42 5.26 -11.05 5.71
N ALA A 43 5.84 -11.28 6.88
CA ALA A 43 5.13 -11.78 8.05
C ALA A 43 4.05 -10.80 8.55
N LEU A 44 4.34 -9.48 8.54
CA LEU A 44 3.39 -8.46 8.97
C LEU A 44 2.29 -8.22 7.94
N ALA A 45 2.64 -8.16 6.65
CA ALA A 45 1.69 -7.92 5.57
C ALA A 45 0.60 -9.01 5.49
N ALA A 46 0.96 -10.27 5.73
CA ALA A 46 0.02 -11.38 5.76
C ALA A 46 -1.05 -11.22 6.87
N LYS A 47 -0.65 -10.76 8.07
CA LYS A 47 -1.55 -10.60 9.22
C LYS A 47 -2.65 -9.57 8.97
N ILE A 48 -2.33 -8.50 8.23
CA ILE A 48 -3.25 -7.38 8.00
C ILE A 48 -3.89 -7.40 6.60
N TYR A 49 -3.63 -8.43 5.78
CA TYR A 49 -4.04 -8.47 4.37
C TYR A 49 -5.54 -8.22 4.19
N ARG A 50 -6.39 -8.96 4.93
CA ARG A 50 -7.85 -8.82 4.84
C ARG A 50 -8.35 -7.45 5.30
N ALA A 51 -7.78 -6.93 6.39
CA ALA A 51 -8.15 -5.62 6.92
C ALA A 51 -7.74 -4.49 5.95
N ARG A 52 -6.56 -4.61 5.31
CA ARG A 52 -6.13 -3.69 4.24
C ARG A 52 -7.03 -3.78 3.01
N ALA A 53 -7.45 -4.98 2.62
CA ALA A 53 -8.38 -5.14 1.51
C ALA A 53 -9.68 -4.36 1.78
N GLN A 54 -10.27 -4.53 2.97
CA GLN A 54 -11.47 -3.80 3.39
C GLN A 54 -11.25 -2.28 3.39
N ALA A 55 -10.16 -1.79 3.98
CA ALA A 55 -9.86 -0.36 4.05
C ALA A 55 -9.69 0.30 2.67
N ASN A 56 -9.29 -0.47 1.65
CA ASN A 56 -9.23 0.01 0.27
C ASN A 56 -10.60 0.12 -0.42
N TYR A 57 -11.63 -0.57 0.10
CA TYR A 57 -13.00 -0.44 -0.40
C TYR A 57 -13.74 0.76 0.20
N GLU A 58 -13.25 1.28 1.34
CA GLU A 58 -13.77 2.46 1.99
C GLU A 58 -13.22 3.75 1.36
N ALA A 59 -14.06 4.80 1.37
CA ALA A 59 -13.96 6.03 0.60
C ALA A 59 -12.54 6.62 0.42
N GLY A 60 -12.17 6.93 -0.84
CA GLY A 60 -11.04 7.78 -1.23
C GLY A 60 -9.63 7.21 -1.04
N ARG A 61 -9.44 6.21 -0.16
CA ARG A 61 -8.09 5.75 0.22
C ARG A 61 -7.28 5.20 -0.95
N TRP A 62 -7.92 4.47 -1.87
CA TRP A 62 -7.23 3.94 -3.04
C TRP A 62 -6.77 5.03 -4.03
N ASP A 63 -7.47 6.16 -4.13
CA ASP A 63 -7.12 7.31 -4.96
C ASP A 63 -5.89 8.03 -4.38
N GLU A 64 -5.91 8.28 -3.07
CA GLU A 64 -4.76 8.81 -2.33
C GLU A 64 -3.54 7.88 -2.45
N SER A 65 -3.77 6.57 -2.36
CA SER A 65 -2.72 5.56 -2.50
C SER A 65 -2.10 5.59 -3.90
N LEU A 66 -2.90 5.81 -4.96
CA LEU A 66 -2.36 5.97 -6.30
C LEU A 66 -1.48 7.22 -6.41
N GLN A 67 -1.91 8.35 -5.84
CA GLN A 67 -1.12 9.59 -5.82
C GLN A 67 0.21 9.41 -5.06
N GLU A 68 0.19 8.69 -3.94
CA GLU A 68 1.41 8.32 -3.20
C GLU A 68 2.35 7.47 -4.08
N HIS A 69 1.81 6.53 -4.86
CA HIS A 69 2.59 5.70 -5.78
C HIS A 69 3.20 6.49 -6.95
N GLU A 70 2.49 7.47 -7.51
CA GLU A 70 3.06 8.40 -8.50
C GLU A 70 4.24 9.19 -7.91
N GLY A 71 4.10 9.63 -6.65
CA GLY A 71 5.16 10.26 -5.87
C GLY A 71 6.38 9.35 -5.70
N PHE A 72 6.16 8.08 -5.34
CA PHE A 72 7.25 7.09 -5.23
C PHE A 72 8.02 6.96 -6.55
N MET A 73 7.33 6.88 -7.68
CA MET A 73 7.98 6.76 -8.97
C MET A 73 8.82 7.98 -9.33
N THR A 74 8.36 9.17 -8.95
CA THR A 74 9.13 10.41 -9.12
C THR A 74 10.43 10.38 -8.32
N LEU A 75 10.34 10.05 -7.03
CA LEU A 75 11.50 9.94 -6.13
C LEU A 75 12.47 8.82 -6.53
N LEU A 76 11.94 7.69 -7.00
CA LEU A 76 12.73 6.57 -7.48
C LEU A 76 13.53 6.95 -8.74
N ARG A 77 12.90 7.64 -9.70
CA ARG A 77 13.55 8.11 -10.93
C ARG A 77 14.62 9.16 -10.66
N SER A 78 14.39 10.04 -9.68
CA SER A 78 15.40 11.01 -9.24
C SER A 78 16.48 10.41 -8.34
N ARG A 79 16.38 9.11 -8.00
CA ARG A 79 17.29 8.39 -7.09
C ARG A 79 17.43 9.04 -5.72
N ASP A 80 16.36 9.69 -5.25
CA ASP A 80 16.33 10.35 -3.94
C ASP A 80 15.91 9.33 -2.86
N ALA A 81 16.90 8.58 -2.38
CA ALA A 81 16.67 7.48 -1.45
C ALA A 81 16.07 7.95 -0.11
N GLU A 82 16.49 9.10 0.40
CA GLU A 82 16.04 9.62 1.69
C GLU A 82 14.56 10.03 1.64
N ARG A 83 14.17 10.81 0.62
CA ARG A 83 12.76 11.18 0.45
C ARG A 83 11.89 9.99 0.08
N PHE A 84 12.41 9.03 -0.70
CA PHE A 84 11.69 7.81 -1.03
C PHE A 84 11.39 6.99 0.24
N ALA A 85 12.37 6.82 1.13
CA ALA A 85 12.18 6.15 2.41
C ALA A 85 11.14 6.89 3.29
N ALA A 86 11.23 8.21 3.37
CA ALA A 86 10.27 9.03 4.11
C ALA A 86 8.83 8.89 3.55
N ALA A 87 8.68 8.89 2.22
CA ALA A 87 7.39 8.76 1.55
C ALA A 87 6.75 7.37 1.79
N ILE A 88 7.51 6.29 1.72
CA ILE A 88 7.01 4.94 2.02
C ILE A 88 6.63 4.79 3.49
N ALA A 89 7.42 5.37 4.40
CA ALA A 89 7.11 5.37 5.82
C ALA A 89 5.79 6.12 6.09
N ASP A 90 5.56 7.25 5.40
CA ASP A 90 4.32 8.00 5.53
C ASP A 90 3.11 7.24 4.96
N HIS A 91 3.24 6.68 3.76
CA HIS A 91 2.23 5.80 3.18
C HIS A 91 1.87 4.64 4.11
N THR A 92 2.86 4.02 4.75
CA THR A 92 2.63 2.93 5.70
C THR A 92 1.82 3.41 6.91
N ARG A 93 2.12 4.60 7.44
CA ARG A 93 1.35 5.21 8.54
C ARG A 93 -0.09 5.57 8.12
N ARG A 94 -0.30 6.07 6.91
CA ARG A 94 -1.63 6.38 6.36
C ARG A 94 -2.45 5.11 6.15
N THR A 95 -1.84 4.08 5.60
CA THR A 95 -2.44 2.74 5.47
C THR A 95 -2.82 2.17 6.84
N ARG A 96 -1.98 2.33 7.88
CA ARG A 96 -2.34 1.96 9.26
C ARG A 96 -3.60 2.70 9.74
N LYS A 97 -3.67 4.03 9.55
CA LYS A 97 -4.84 4.82 9.95
C LYS A 97 -6.12 4.33 9.26
N ALA A 98 -6.07 4.10 7.95
CA ALA A 98 -7.20 3.59 7.18
C ALA A 98 -7.65 2.19 7.64
N VAL A 99 -6.70 1.29 7.90
CA VAL A 99 -7.00 -0.06 8.42
C VAL A 99 -7.69 -0.01 9.78
N LEU A 100 -7.20 0.82 10.71
CA LEU A 100 -7.81 0.94 12.03
C LEU A 100 -9.24 1.52 11.93
N ALA A 101 -9.44 2.55 11.11
CA ALA A 101 -10.77 3.12 10.88
C ALA A 101 -11.76 2.08 10.33
N ALA A 102 -11.35 1.28 9.34
CA ALA A 102 -12.18 0.23 8.76
C ALA A 102 -12.54 -0.85 9.79
N LEU A 103 -11.57 -1.26 10.63
CA LEU A 103 -11.82 -2.23 11.70
C LEU A 103 -12.80 -1.70 12.76
N ASP A 104 -12.67 -0.43 13.14
CA ASP A 104 -13.60 0.22 14.07
C ASP A 104 -15.03 0.30 13.51
N LEU A 105 -15.16 0.60 12.21
CA LEU A 105 -16.46 0.59 11.53
C LEU A 105 -17.08 -0.80 11.50
N LEU A 106 -16.31 -1.84 11.15
CA LEU A 106 -16.77 -3.23 11.18
C LEU A 106 -17.18 -3.69 12.58
N ALA A 107 -16.46 -3.27 13.62
CA ALA A 107 -16.81 -3.59 14.99
C ALA A 107 -18.16 -2.96 15.39
N LYS A 108 -18.40 -1.70 15.01
CA LYS A 108 -19.68 -1.01 15.27
C LYS A 108 -20.86 -1.61 14.50
N GLN A 109 -20.65 -2.16 13.31
CA GLN A 109 -21.71 -2.80 12.52
C GLN A 109 -22.15 -4.17 13.07
N ARG A 110 -21.34 -4.77 13.95
CA ARG A 110 -21.59 -6.08 14.56
C ARG A 110 -22.18 -5.99 15.98
N ALA A 111 -22.20 -4.80 16.56
CA ALA A 111 -22.77 -4.49 17.87
C ALA A 111 -24.23 -4.05 17.72
#